data_AF-R7QLV9-F1
#
_entry.id   AF-R7QLV9-F1
#
_cell.length_a   1.000
_cell.length_b   1.000
_cell.length_c   1.000
_cell.angle_alpha   90.00
_cell.angle_beta   90.00
_cell.angle_gamma   90.00
#
_symmetry.space_group_name_H-M   'P 1'
#
loop_
_entity.id
_entity.type
_entity.pdbx_description
1 polymer ?
#
loop_
_entity_poly.entity_id
_entity_poly.type
_entity_poly.pdbx_seq_one_letter_code
_entity_poly.pdbx_strand_id
1 'polypeptide(L)' 'MRLKFAENLTEATTLIEQGHVRVGPTPVKDPAMLVTRSMEDFITWVDSSKIKRKVAQFNDEVDDFDLLNA' A
#
# COMPACT_ATOMS: atom_id res chain seq x y z
N MET A 1 -15.12 -1.09 3.00
CA MET A 1 -13.76 -0.59 2.69
C MET A 1 -13.79 0.91 2.51
N ARG A 2 -13.10 1.65 3.39
CA ARG A 2 -13.17 3.12 3.40
C ARG A 2 -12.20 3.78 2.41
N LEU A 3 -10.99 3.23 2.28
CA LEU A 3 -9.92 3.80 1.45
C LEU A 3 -9.73 3.12 0.08
N LYS A 4 -10.52 2.09 -0.24
CA LYS A 4 -10.49 1.34 -1.53
C LYS A 4 -9.12 0.78 -1.96
N PHE A 5 -8.26 0.40 -1.00
CA PHE A 5 -6.95 -0.23 -1.26
C PHE A 5 -7.05 -1.71 -1.68
N ALA A 6 -8.13 -2.39 -1.35
CA ALA A 6 -8.41 -3.77 -1.72
C ALA A 6 -9.91 -3.88 -2.07
N GLU A 7 -10.35 -5.01 -2.62
CA GLU A 7 -11.78 -5.26 -2.92
C GLU A 7 -12.46 -6.06 -1.81
N ASN A 8 -11.72 -7.01 -1.20
CA ASN A 8 -12.22 -7.86 -0.12
C ASN A 8 -11.40 -7.75 1.18
N LEU A 9 -12.03 -7.99 2.33
CA LEU A 9 -11.34 -7.93 3.63
C LEU A 9 -10.18 -8.93 3.70
N THR A 10 -10.39 -10.13 3.17
CA THR A 10 -9.37 -11.19 3.11
C THR A 10 -8.13 -10.74 2.34
N GLU A 11 -8.32 -10.06 1.20
CA GLU A 11 -7.22 -9.51 0.41
C GLU A 11 -6.48 -8.42 1.18
N ALA A 12 -7.21 -7.51 1.83
CA ALA A 12 -6.59 -6.46 2.65
C ALA A 12 -5.66 -7.05 3.72
N THR A 13 -6.09 -8.12 4.40
CA THR A 13 -5.26 -8.85 5.36
C THR A 13 -4.01 -9.43 4.71
N THR A 14 -4.14 -10.13 3.58
CA THR A 14 -3.01 -10.71 2.85
C THR A 14 -2.00 -9.64 2.39
N LEU A 15 -2.48 -8.49 1.91
CA LEU A 15 -1.64 -7.40 1.46
C LEU A 15 -0.85 -6.74 2.60
N ILE A 16 -1.49 -6.62 3.78
CA ILE A 16 -0.83 -6.13 4.99
C ILE A 16 0.21 -7.14 5.48
N GLU A 17 -0.13 -8.44 5.54
CA GLU A 17 0.80 -9.51 5.96
C GLU A 17 2.04 -9.58 5.06
N GLN A 18 1.87 -9.39 3.75
CA GLN A 18 2.99 -9.31 2.79
C GLN A 18 3.84 -8.04 2.96
N GLY A 19 3.33 -7.04 3.69
CA GLY A 19 4.02 -5.77 3.95
C GLY A 19 3.94 -4.77 2.81
N HIS A 20 2.87 -4.80 2.01
CA HIS A 20 2.68 -3.86 0.91
C HIS A 20 2.16 -2.48 1.34
N VAL A 21 1.65 -2.37 2.57
CA VAL A 21 1.06 -1.16 3.15
C VAL A 21 1.99 -0.56 4.21
N ARG A 22 2.13 0.77 4.21
CA ARG A 22 2.76 1.54 5.28
C ARG A 22 1.80 2.56 5.87
N VAL A 23 2.03 2.89 7.13
CA VAL A 23 1.35 3.99 7.82
C VAL A 23 2.42 5.00 8.20
N GLY A 24 2.39 6.16 7.55
CA GLY A 24 3.48 7.13 7.65
C GLY A 24 4.80 6.54 7.13
N PRO A 25 5.92 6.65 7.88
CA PRO A 25 7.22 6.16 7.42
C PRO A 25 7.42 4.65 7.59
N THR A 26 6.58 3.97 8.38
CA THR A 26 6.82 2.58 8.79
C THR A 26 5.94 1.57 8.04
N PRO A 27 6.52 0.53 7.42
CA PRO A 27 5.73 -0.56 6.84
C PRO A 27 5.05 -1.39 7.93
N VAL A 28 3.80 -1.78 7.68
CA VAL A 28 2.98 -2.52 8.63
C VAL A 28 2.82 -3.95 8.15
N LYS A 29 3.02 -4.91 9.05
CA LYS A 29 2.84 -6.34 8.79
C LYS A 29 1.75 -6.99 9.64
N ASP A 30 1.28 -6.28 10.67
CA ASP A 30 0.24 -6.76 11.57
C ASP A 30 -1.13 -6.25 11.12
N PRO A 31 -2.05 -7.14 10.67
CA PRO A 31 -3.40 -6.76 10.26
C PRO A 31 -4.29 -6.31 11.42
N ALA A 32 -3.92 -6.60 12.68
CA ALA A 32 -4.66 -6.16 13.86
C ALA A 32 -4.24 -4.78 14.38
N MET A 33 -3.35 -4.07 13.68
CA MET A 33 -2.89 -2.75 14.09
C MET A 33 -4.01 -1.71 14.08
N LEU A 34 -4.21 -1.04 15.21
CA LEU A 34 -5.26 -0.05 15.37
C LEU A 34 -4.79 1.32 14.87
N VAL A 35 -5.37 1.78 13.76
CA VAL A 35 -5.04 3.07 13.16
C VAL A 35 -5.91 4.18 13.76
N THR A 36 -5.27 5.28 14.19
CA THR A 36 -5.97 6.47 14.68
C THR A 36 -6.49 7.33 13.52
N ARG A 37 -7.52 8.16 13.76
CA ARG A 37 -8.11 9.03 12.72
C ARG A 37 -7.07 9.93 12.04
N SER A 38 -6.11 10.46 12.80
CA SER A 38 -5.05 11.32 12.26
C SER A 38 -4.03 10.56 11.41
N MET A 39 -3.92 9.24 11.59
CA MET A 39 -3.01 8.38 10.83
C MET A 39 -3.65 7.81 9.56
N GLU A 40 -4.98 7.89 9.43
CA GLU A 40 -5.73 7.37 8.28
C GLU A 40 -5.25 7.98 6.95
N ASP A 41 -4.96 9.28 6.94
CA ASP A 41 -4.47 10.01 5.75
C ASP A 41 -3.06 9.58 5.30
N PHE A 42 -2.29 8.96 6.19
CA PHE A 42 -0.92 8.53 5.92
C PHE A 42 -0.80 7.06 5.52
N ILE A 43 -1.94 6.38 5.29
CA ILE A 43 -1.96 5.02 4.76
C ILE A 43 -1.61 5.07 3.28
N THR A 44 -0.47 4.50 2.91
CA THR A 44 0.01 4.45 1.52
C THR A 44 0.67 3.12 1.19
N TRP A 45 0.85 2.83 -0.11
CA TRP A 45 1.68 1.70 -0.53
C TRP A 45 3.14 1.95 -0.17
N VAL A 46 3.85 0.88 0.18
CA VAL A 46 5.32 0.91 0.29
C VAL A 46 5.92 1.23 -1.09
N ASP A 47 7.02 1.98 -1.14
CA ASP A 47 7.62 2.42 -2.39
C ASP A 47 8.12 1.24 -3.26
N SER A 48 8.64 0.17 -2.63
CA SER A 48 9.01 -1.07 -3.31
C SER A 48 7.83 -2.00 -3.64
N SER A 49 6.60 -1.59 -3.38
CA SER A 49 5.42 -2.43 -3.61
C SER A 49 5.14 -2.62 -5.10
N LYS A 50 5.04 -3.89 -5.53
CA LYS A 50 4.63 -4.24 -6.89
C LYS A 50 3.21 -3.77 -7.20
N ILE A 51 2.36 -3.61 -6.19
CA ILE A 51 0.99 -3.13 -6.34
C ILE A 51 0.98 -1.64 -6.69
N LYS A 52 1.82 -0.84 -6.03
CA LYS A 52 2.02 0.58 -6.36
C LYS A 52 2.40 0.72 -7.84
N ARG A 53 3.36 -0.10 -8.30
CA ARG A 53 3.78 -0.14 -9.71
C ARG A 53 2.63 -0.55 -10.64
N LYS A 54 1.86 -1.57 -10.27
CA LYS A 54 0.75 -2.05 -11.11
C LYS A 54 -0.37 -1.01 -11.24
N VAL A 55 -0.65 -0.27 -10.16
CA VAL A 55 -1.61 0.84 -10.16
C VAL A 55 -1.10 2.01 -11.01
N ALA A 56 0.18 2.40 -10.88
CA ALA A 56 0.77 3.43 -11.72
C ALA A 56 0.77 3.04 -13.21
N GLN A 57 1.05 1.77 -13.53
CA GLN A 57 0.92 1.21 -14.88
C GLN A 57 -0.49 1.28 -15.43
N PHE A 58 -1.49 1.06 -14.59
CA PHE A 58 -2.89 1.18 -14.99
C PHE A 58 -3.29 2.64 -15.27
N ASN A 59 -2.68 3.59 -14.56
CA ASN A 59 -2.94 5.02 -14.71
C ASN A 59 -2.05 5.70 -15.78
N ASP A 60 -1.17 4.96 -16.46
CA ASP A 60 -0.15 5.50 -17.37
C ASP A 60 0.79 6.54 -16.70
N GLU A 61 0.96 6.46 -15.38
CA GLU A 61 1.80 7.35 -14.54
C GLU A 61 3.12 6.66 -14.11
N VAL A 62 3.60 5.71 -14.91
CA VAL A 62 4.80 4.95 -14.59
C VAL A 62 6.03 5.83 -14.79
N ASP A 63 6.75 6.08 -13.69
CA ASP A 63 8.07 6.66 -13.77
C ASP A 63 9.13 5.57 -14.05
N ASP A 64 9.80 5.67 -15.19
CA ASP A 64 10.85 4.75 -15.62
C ASP A 64 12.08 4.77 -14.69
N PHE A 65 12.30 5.87 -13.94
CA PHE A 65 13.42 5.99 -13.01
C PHE A 65 13.27 5.07 -11.78
N ASP A 66 12.04 4.96 -11.26
CA ASP A 66 11.70 4.05 -10.14
C ASP A 66 11.71 2.57 -10.57
N LEU A 67 11.63 2.29 -11.88
CA LEU A 67 11.70 0.93 -12.43
C LEU A 67 13.12 0.36 -12.45
N LEU A 68 14.13 1.22 -12.60
CA LEU A 68 15.54 0.83 -12.74
C LEU A 68 16.24 0.54 -11.40
N ASN A 69 15.67 1.00 -10.29
CA ASN A 69 16.27 0.88 -8.93
C ASN A 69 15.58 -0.19 -8.05
N ALA A 70 14.77 -1.07 -8.63
CA ALA A 70 13.94 -2.04 -7.90
C ALA A 70 14.35 -3.50 -8.07
#